data_AF-A0A9E1UYZ8-F1
#
_entry.id   AF-A0A9E1UYZ8-F1
#
_cell.length_a   1.000
_cell.length_b   1.000
_cell.length_c   1.000
_cell.angle_alpha   90.00
_cell.angle_beta   90.00
_cell.angle_gamma   90.00
#
_symmetry.space_group_name_H-M   'P 1'
#
loop_
_entity.id
_entity.type
_entity.pdbx_description
1 polymer ?
#
loop_
_entity_poly.entity_id
_entity_poly.type
_entity_poly.pdbx_seq_one_letter_code
_entity_poly.pdbx_strand_id
1 'polypeptide(L)'
;MRTYLDCYSCLVRQSVEAGQRASDDPAIQERIVRDVLGALSEADLSLPPPVHARTTHQVVHRHTGVHDPYLADKRRSNELALALVARYRPQLVACPDRFAMAVRLAAAGNIIDFGAHGELDLACLEETIEHALASPLPELTLARLRERTAKADRILYLADNAGELAFDRLLIEQLPPGKVTVAVKGAPILNDALREDAEAVGIGEVATVIDNGT
;
A
#
# COMPACT_ATOMS: atom_id res chain seq x y z
N MET A 1 -1.43 -18.36 -3.67
CA MET A 1 -0.90 -17.82 -4.95
C MET A 1 0.39 -18.56 -5.27
N ARG A 2 0.74 -18.76 -6.55
CA ARG A 2 2.02 -19.34 -7.00
C ARG A 2 2.75 -18.33 -7.88
N THR A 3 4.04 -18.54 -8.10
CA THR A 3 4.84 -17.69 -8.99
C THR A 3 4.72 -18.18 -10.42
N TYR A 4 4.55 -17.26 -11.36
CA TYR A 4 4.43 -17.52 -12.80
C TYR A 4 5.68 -17.01 -13.53
N LEU A 5 5.88 -17.43 -14.78
CA LEU A 5 7.06 -17.02 -15.56
C LEU A 5 7.14 -15.50 -15.71
N ASP A 6 6.00 -14.83 -15.90
CA ASP A 6 5.96 -13.37 -16.03
C ASP A 6 6.43 -12.66 -14.74
N CYS A 7 6.34 -13.31 -13.58
CA CYS A 7 6.81 -12.75 -12.31
C CYS A 7 8.32 -12.51 -12.29
N TYR A 8 9.12 -13.25 -13.07
CA TYR A 8 10.56 -12.99 -13.18
C TYR A 8 10.84 -11.57 -13.66
N SER A 9 10.10 -11.10 -14.67
CA SER A 9 10.30 -9.75 -15.21
C SER A 9 10.03 -8.67 -14.16
N CYS A 10 8.96 -8.84 -13.36
CA CYS A 10 8.63 -7.93 -12.27
C CYS A 10 9.67 -7.97 -11.14
N LEU A 11 10.09 -9.16 -10.71
CA LEU A 11 11.06 -9.32 -9.63
C LEU A 11 12.45 -8.77 -10.00
N VAL A 12 12.87 -8.95 -11.25
CA VAL A 12 14.12 -8.37 -11.77
C VAL A 12 14.02 -6.85 -11.83
N ARG A 13 12.91 -6.30 -12.37
CA ARG A 13 12.69 -4.85 -12.36
C ARG A 13 12.74 -4.27 -10.96
N GLN A 14 12.04 -4.91 -10.01
CA GLN A 14 12.06 -4.52 -8.60
C GLN A 14 13.48 -4.51 -8.02
N SER A 15 14.34 -5.47 -8.39
CA SER A 15 15.73 -5.52 -7.91
C SER A 15 16.58 -4.34 -8.39
N VAL A 16 16.36 -3.90 -9.63
CA VAL A 16 17.02 -2.72 -10.20
C VAL A 16 16.55 -1.47 -9.46
N GLU A 17 15.24 -1.31 -9.34
CA GLU A 17 14.57 -0.19 -8.67
C GLU A 17 14.98 -0.05 -7.20
N ALA A 18 15.02 -1.15 -6.46
CA ALA A 18 15.44 -1.16 -5.06
C ALA A 18 16.94 -0.88 -4.91
N GLY A 19 17.78 -1.40 -5.83
CA GLY A 19 19.21 -1.10 -5.86
C GLY A 19 19.50 0.37 -6.12
N GLN A 20 18.81 0.99 -7.08
CA GLN A 20 18.93 2.42 -7.41
C GLN A 20 18.50 3.31 -6.25
N ARG A 21 17.43 2.95 -5.53
CA ARG A 21 16.98 3.68 -4.34
C ARG A 21 17.97 3.58 -3.17
N ALA A 22 18.67 2.46 -3.06
CA ALA A 22 19.55 2.19 -1.93
C ALA A 22 21.00 2.66 -2.11
N SER A 23 21.44 2.95 -3.35
CA SER A 23 22.82 3.37 -3.63
C SER A 23 22.95 4.06 -4.98
N ASP A 24 23.77 5.11 -5.04
CA ASP A 24 24.17 5.78 -6.29
C ASP A 24 25.38 5.10 -6.97
N ASP A 25 26.01 4.08 -6.35
CA ASP A 25 27.18 3.39 -6.91
C ASP A 25 26.74 2.32 -7.92
N PRO A 26 27.06 2.47 -9.23
CA PRO A 26 26.66 1.50 -10.25
C PRO A 26 27.23 0.09 -10.01
N ALA A 27 28.41 -0.03 -9.38
CA ALA A 27 29.00 -1.33 -9.08
C ALA A 27 28.24 -2.06 -7.96
N ILE A 28 27.68 -1.32 -6.99
CA ILE A 28 26.80 -1.88 -5.97
C ILE A 28 25.48 -2.30 -6.61
N GLN A 29 24.87 -1.45 -7.42
CA GLN A 29 23.61 -1.74 -8.12
C GLN A 29 23.73 -3.01 -8.98
N GLU A 30 24.82 -3.15 -9.76
CA GLU A 30 25.06 -4.35 -10.56
C GLU A 30 25.16 -5.61 -9.69
N ARG A 31 25.90 -5.56 -8.58
CA ARG A 31 26.04 -6.69 -7.66
C ARG A 31 24.70 -7.13 -7.07
N ILE A 32 23.85 -6.18 -6.69
CA ILE A 32 22.50 -6.47 -6.18
C ILE A 32 21.69 -7.26 -7.23
N VAL A 33 21.63 -6.75 -8.46
CA VAL A 33 20.86 -7.37 -9.54
C VAL A 33 21.39 -8.78 -9.86
N ARG A 34 22.72 -8.95 -9.93
CA ARG A 34 23.34 -10.26 -10.18
C ARG A 34 23.00 -11.28 -9.10
N ASP A 35 23.10 -10.88 -7.83
CA ASP A 35 22.80 -11.77 -6.71
C ASP A 35 21.31 -12.14 -6.66
N VAL A 36 20.42 -11.19 -6.96
CA VAL A 36 18.98 -11.48 -7.07
C VAL A 36 18.70 -12.42 -8.24
N LEU A 37 19.29 -12.20 -9.42
CA LEU A 37 19.15 -13.11 -10.57
C LEU A 37 19.62 -14.52 -10.25
N GLY A 38 20.73 -14.67 -9.53
CA GLY A 38 21.23 -15.97 -9.07
C GLY A 38 20.29 -16.65 -8.08
N ALA A 39 19.63 -15.90 -7.19
CA ALA A 39 18.62 -16.48 -6.31
C ALA A 39 17.33 -16.85 -7.06
N LEU A 40 16.93 -16.04 -8.04
CA LEU A 40 15.75 -16.29 -8.86
C LEU A 40 15.91 -17.50 -9.79
N SER A 41 17.13 -17.80 -10.26
CA SER A 41 17.36 -18.98 -11.10
C SER A 41 17.05 -20.30 -10.38
N GLU A 42 17.15 -20.31 -9.05
CA GLU A 42 16.88 -21.47 -8.19
C GLU A 42 15.54 -21.34 -7.44
N ALA A 43 14.68 -20.39 -7.82
CA ALA A 43 13.44 -20.10 -7.11
C ALA A 43 12.42 -21.25 -7.17
N ASP A 44 11.85 -21.62 -6.03
CA ASP A 44 10.68 -22.50 -5.97
C ASP A 44 9.42 -21.73 -6.43
N LEU A 45 8.96 -22.01 -7.64
CA LEU A 45 7.77 -21.38 -8.23
C LEU A 45 6.46 -21.80 -7.55
N SER A 46 6.48 -22.83 -6.70
CA SER A 46 5.32 -23.19 -5.87
C SER A 46 5.05 -22.13 -4.80
N LEU A 47 6.05 -21.33 -4.43
CA LEU A 47 5.93 -20.24 -3.47
C LEU A 47 5.31 -18.98 -4.12
N PRO A 48 4.63 -18.13 -3.34
CA PRO A 48 4.10 -16.85 -3.82
C PRO A 48 5.20 -15.85 -4.22
N PRO A 49 4.96 -14.97 -5.21
CA PRO A 49 5.94 -13.95 -5.61
C PRO A 49 6.46 -13.05 -4.46
N PRO A 50 5.64 -12.64 -3.48
CA PRO A 50 6.13 -11.86 -2.33
C PRO A 50 7.24 -12.54 -1.52
N VAL A 51 7.27 -13.89 -1.50
CA VAL A 51 8.36 -14.63 -0.83
C VAL A 51 9.69 -14.40 -1.54
N HIS A 52 9.67 -14.34 -2.87
CA HIS A 52 10.86 -14.06 -3.70
C HIS A 52 11.24 -12.58 -3.67
N ALA A 53 10.26 -11.68 -3.60
CA ALA A 53 10.50 -10.24 -3.44
C ALA A 53 11.29 -9.92 -2.16
N ARG A 54 11.08 -10.68 -1.08
CA ARG A 54 11.87 -10.56 0.16
C ARG A 54 13.37 -10.77 -0.08
N THR A 55 13.74 -11.68 -0.99
CA THR A 55 15.14 -11.92 -1.35
C THR A 55 15.81 -10.65 -1.87
N THR A 56 15.10 -9.86 -2.68
CA THR A 56 15.58 -8.56 -3.15
C THR A 56 15.94 -7.63 -2.00
N HIS A 57 15.04 -7.47 -1.01
CA HIS A 57 15.29 -6.62 0.15
C HIS A 57 16.49 -7.10 0.98
N GLN A 58 16.63 -8.42 1.17
CA GLN A 58 17.76 -9.00 1.89
C GLN A 58 19.10 -8.74 1.17
N VAL A 59 19.13 -8.90 -0.15
CA VAL A 59 20.32 -8.66 -0.97
C VAL A 59 20.70 -7.18 -0.97
N VAL A 60 19.71 -6.28 -1.12
CA VAL A 60 19.92 -4.83 -1.03
C VAL A 60 20.54 -4.47 0.32
N HIS A 61 19.91 -4.90 1.41
CA HIS A 61 20.40 -4.62 2.76
C HIS A 61 21.83 -5.15 2.98
N ARG A 62 22.15 -6.35 2.50
CA ARG A 62 23.50 -6.93 2.60
C ARG A 62 24.57 -6.08 1.91
N HIS A 63 24.26 -5.47 0.77
CA HIS A 63 25.22 -4.69 0.00
C HIS A 63 25.32 -3.22 0.40
N THR A 64 24.25 -2.64 0.94
CA THR A 64 24.15 -1.19 1.20
C THR A 64 23.98 -0.82 2.67
N GLY A 65 23.57 -1.76 3.52
CA GLY A 65 23.12 -1.49 4.89
C GLY A 65 21.75 -0.82 4.98
N VAL A 66 21.12 -0.45 3.85
CA VAL A 66 19.80 0.19 3.82
C VAL A 66 18.73 -0.85 4.14
N HIS A 67 17.95 -0.61 5.20
CA HIS A 67 16.87 -1.50 5.62
C HIS A 67 15.57 -1.32 4.82
N ASP A 68 15.22 -0.07 4.50
CA ASP A 68 14.01 0.27 3.74
C ASP A 68 14.37 1.18 2.56
N PRO A 69 14.58 0.62 1.36
CA PRO A 69 14.85 1.42 0.16
C PRO A 69 13.68 2.33 -0.24
N TYR A 70 12.46 2.07 0.24
CA TYR A 70 11.24 2.77 -0.17
C TYR A 70 10.78 3.80 0.87
N LEU A 71 11.52 4.02 1.95
CA LEU A 71 11.12 4.90 3.05
C LEU A 71 10.79 6.33 2.59
N ALA A 72 11.61 6.90 1.71
CA ALA A 72 11.39 8.24 1.19
C ALA A 72 10.11 8.31 0.32
N ASP A 73 9.89 7.30 -0.51
CA ASP A 73 8.69 7.21 -1.36
C ASP A 73 7.44 7.10 -0.48
N LYS A 74 7.41 6.19 0.50
CA LYS A 74 6.27 6.02 1.42
C LYS A 74 5.90 7.31 2.15
N ARG A 75 6.90 8.07 2.64
CA ARG A 75 6.67 9.37 3.28
C ARG A 75 6.01 10.36 2.33
N ARG A 76 6.54 10.47 1.11
CA ARG A 76 5.95 11.31 0.06
C ARG A 76 4.53 10.87 -0.29
N SER A 77 4.27 9.56 -0.39
CA SER A 77 2.94 8.99 -0.64
C SER A 77 1.96 9.39 0.46
N ASN A 78 2.35 9.25 1.73
CA ASN A 78 1.53 9.65 2.88
C ASN A 78 1.22 11.16 2.85
N GLU A 79 2.20 12.01 2.59
CA GLU A 79 2.01 13.47 2.51
C GLU A 79 1.03 13.87 1.39
N LEU A 80 1.21 13.33 0.18
CA LEU A 80 0.33 13.58 -0.95
C LEU A 80 -1.09 13.07 -0.68
N ALA A 81 -1.22 11.86 -0.13
CA ALA A 81 -2.51 11.28 0.19
C ALA A 81 -3.25 12.08 1.27
N LEU A 82 -2.55 12.58 2.30
CA LEU A 82 -3.15 13.45 3.32
C LEU A 82 -3.67 14.77 2.73
N ALA A 83 -2.93 15.38 1.80
CA ALA A 83 -3.37 16.59 1.10
C ALA A 83 -4.65 16.34 0.29
N LEU A 84 -4.73 15.22 -0.44
CA LEU A 84 -5.93 14.81 -1.18
C LEU A 84 -7.09 14.51 -0.25
N VAL A 85 -6.86 13.74 0.82
CA VAL A 85 -7.87 13.43 1.84
C VAL A 85 -8.46 14.71 2.43
N ALA A 86 -7.64 15.72 2.73
CA ALA A 86 -8.12 17.01 3.23
C ALA A 86 -9.07 17.71 2.23
N ARG A 87 -8.82 17.59 0.93
CA ARG A 87 -9.67 18.15 -0.14
C ARG A 87 -11.00 17.41 -0.29
N TYR A 88 -11.02 16.09 -0.16
CA TYR A 88 -12.24 15.28 -0.32
C TYR A 88 -13.06 15.14 0.97
N ARG A 89 -12.48 15.38 2.15
CA ARG A 89 -13.19 15.26 3.44
C ARG A 89 -14.46 16.14 3.52
N PRO A 90 -14.48 17.41 3.09
CA PRO A 90 -15.73 18.20 3.07
C PRO A 90 -16.82 17.58 2.18
N GLN A 91 -16.44 17.04 1.01
CA GLN A 91 -17.37 16.39 0.09
C GLN A 91 -17.93 15.10 0.71
N LEU A 92 -17.08 14.30 1.37
CA LEU A 92 -17.50 13.12 2.10
C LEU A 92 -18.52 13.45 3.20
N VAL A 93 -18.28 14.52 3.97
CA VAL A 93 -19.21 14.96 5.03
C VAL A 93 -20.55 15.42 4.44
N ALA A 94 -20.54 16.11 3.30
CA ALA A 94 -21.75 16.56 2.62
C ALA A 94 -22.48 15.44 1.86
N CYS A 95 -21.84 14.30 1.61
CA CYS A 95 -22.40 13.20 0.82
C CYS A 95 -23.59 12.53 1.55
N PRO A 96 -24.75 12.33 0.89
CA PRO A 96 -25.87 11.60 1.47
C PRO A 96 -25.52 10.16 1.84
N ASP A 97 -24.68 9.50 1.03
CA ASP A 97 -24.19 8.15 1.31
C ASP A 97 -22.68 8.13 1.56
N ARG A 98 -22.31 8.60 2.75
CA ARG A 98 -20.90 8.69 3.20
C ARG A 98 -20.17 7.37 3.15
N PHE A 99 -20.82 6.27 3.52
CA PHE A 99 -20.21 4.94 3.49
C PHE A 99 -19.84 4.54 2.05
N ALA A 100 -20.76 4.75 1.10
CA ALA A 100 -20.49 4.45 -0.30
C ALA A 100 -19.34 5.31 -0.87
N MET A 101 -19.30 6.59 -0.51
CA MET A 101 -18.22 7.48 -0.95
C MET A 101 -16.87 7.08 -0.31
N ALA A 102 -16.84 6.75 0.98
CA ALA A 102 -15.63 6.31 1.67
C ALA A 102 -15.07 5.00 1.08
N VAL A 103 -15.92 4.05 0.71
CA VAL A 103 -15.50 2.83 -0.01
C VAL A 103 -14.85 3.16 -1.35
N ARG A 104 -15.41 4.11 -2.11
CA ARG A 104 -14.82 4.55 -3.38
C ARG A 104 -13.49 5.26 -3.19
N LEU A 105 -13.37 6.10 -2.17
CA LEU A 105 -12.13 6.80 -1.84
C LEU A 105 -11.02 5.81 -1.41
N ALA A 106 -11.34 4.83 -0.57
CA ALA A 106 -10.40 3.75 -0.21
C ALA A 106 -9.94 2.98 -1.46
N ALA A 107 -10.88 2.59 -2.33
CA ALA A 107 -10.55 1.93 -3.59
C ALA A 107 -9.71 2.82 -4.54
N ALA A 108 -9.96 4.12 -4.58
CA ALA A 108 -9.16 5.08 -5.34
C ALA A 108 -7.72 5.15 -4.82
N GLY A 109 -7.53 5.13 -3.50
CA GLY A 109 -6.22 5.10 -2.86
C GLY A 109 -5.33 3.95 -3.35
N ASN A 110 -5.92 2.77 -3.57
CA ASN A 110 -5.21 1.59 -4.10
C ASN A 110 -4.95 1.66 -5.62
N ILE A 111 -5.78 2.40 -6.37
CA ILE A 111 -5.57 2.61 -7.82
C ILE A 111 -4.43 3.60 -8.04
N ILE A 112 -4.28 4.57 -7.14
CA ILE A 112 -3.22 5.55 -7.21
C ILE A 112 -1.90 4.87 -6.87
N ASP A 113 -1.09 4.65 -7.89
CA ASP A 113 0.27 4.18 -7.69
C ASP A 113 1.17 5.34 -7.23
N PHE A 114 1.15 5.59 -5.92
CA PHE A 114 2.02 6.59 -5.31
C PHE A 114 3.52 6.20 -5.36
N GLY A 115 3.86 4.97 -5.77
CA GLY A 115 5.21 4.40 -5.70
C GLY A 115 5.92 4.20 -7.06
N ALA A 116 5.19 4.11 -8.18
CA ALA A 116 5.78 3.71 -9.46
C ALA A 116 6.21 4.85 -10.40
N HIS A 117 5.76 6.09 -10.21
CA HIS A 117 6.02 7.16 -11.17
C HIS A 117 6.52 8.45 -10.50
N GLY A 118 7.61 9.00 -11.05
CA GLY A 118 8.13 10.33 -10.69
C GLY A 118 7.09 11.44 -10.92
N GLU A 119 7.41 12.65 -10.41
CA GLU A 119 6.56 13.86 -10.42
C GLU A 119 5.06 13.58 -10.59
N LEU A 120 4.45 12.95 -9.58
CA LEU A 120 3.00 12.80 -9.50
C LEU A 120 2.35 14.20 -9.57
N ASP A 121 1.73 14.49 -10.71
CA ASP A 121 0.90 15.69 -10.87
C ASP A 121 -0.37 15.49 -10.05
N LEU A 122 -0.59 16.36 -9.06
CA LEU A 122 -1.79 16.37 -8.24
C LEU A 122 -3.06 16.39 -9.09
N ALA A 123 -3.04 17.02 -10.27
CA ALA A 123 -4.19 17.04 -11.17
C ALA A 123 -4.54 15.64 -11.71
N CYS A 124 -3.53 14.83 -12.05
CA CYS A 124 -3.73 13.45 -12.52
C CYS A 124 -4.24 12.54 -11.40
N LEU A 125 -3.78 12.77 -10.17
CA LEU A 125 -4.28 12.06 -8.99
C LEU A 125 -5.77 12.38 -8.73
N GLU A 126 -6.14 13.66 -8.84
CA GLU A 126 -7.53 14.10 -8.69
C GLU A 126 -8.44 13.47 -9.76
N GLU A 127 -8.00 13.41 -11.01
CA GLU A 127 -8.75 12.75 -12.09
C GLU A 127 -9.01 11.27 -11.77
N THR A 128 -8.00 10.57 -11.24
CA THR A 128 -8.12 9.17 -10.82
C THR A 128 -9.18 9.00 -9.72
N ILE A 129 -9.18 9.90 -8.72
CA ILE A 129 -10.16 9.89 -7.63
C ILE A 129 -11.56 10.20 -8.17
N GLU A 130 -11.70 11.21 -9.02
CA GLU A 130 -12.99 11.58 -9.62
C GLU A 130 -13.56 10.43 -10.46
N HIS A 131 -12.72 9.75 -11.23
CA HIS A 131 -13.12 8.56 -11.98
C HIS A 131 -13.57 7.41 -11.05
N ALA A 132 -12.85 7.17 -9.95
CA ALA A 132 -13.25 6.18 -8.95
C ALA A 132 -14.57 6.55 -8.24
N LEU A 133 -14.80 7.84 -7.97
CA LEU A 133 -16.04 8.36 -7.40
C LEU A 133 -17.23 8.20 -8.35
N ALA A 134 -17.02 8.37 -9.65
CA ALA A 134 -18.04 8.16 -10.69
C ALA A 134 -18.29 6.69 -11.02
N SER A 135 -17.35 5.80 -10.67
CA SER A 135 -17.45 4.38 -10.99
C SER A 135 -18.58 3.69 -10.22
N PRO A 136 -19.36 2.81 -10.88
CA PRO A 136 -20.42 2.09 -10.23
C PRO A 136 -19.85 1.06 -9.25
N LEU A 137 -20.35 1.09 -8.01
CA LEU A 137 -20.14 0.00 -7.07
C LEU A 137 -21.33 -0.97 -7.17
N PRO A 138 -21.11 -2.30 -7.18
CA PRO A 138 -22.22 -3.23 -7.16
C PRO A 138 -23.06 -3.04 -5.89
N GLU A 139 -24.30 -2.56 -6.05
CA GLU A 139 -25.16 -2.13 -4.93
C GLU A 139 -25.35 -3.24 -3.89
N LEU A 140 -25.57 -4.47 -4.35
CA LEU A 140 -25.74 -5.62 -3.47
C LEU A 140 -24.47 -5.92 -2.66
N THR A 141 -23.28 -5.76 -3.26
CA THR A 141 -22.00 -5.95 -2.56
C THR A 141 -21.81 -4.87 -1.51
N LEU A 142 -22.11 -3.62 -1.84
CA LEU A 142 -22.00 -2.50 -0.91
C LEU A 142 -22.99 -2.63 0.27
N ALA A 143 -24.24 -3.02 -0.01
CA ALA A 143 -25.24 -3.27 1.01
C ALA A 143 -24.82 -4.41 1.96
N ARG A 144 -24.30 -5.52 1.39
CA ARG A 144 -23.77 -6.64 2.18
C ARG A 144 -22.57 -6.23 3.02
N LEU A 145 -21.64 -5.45 2.48
CA LEU A 145 -20.49 -4.95 3.24
C LEU A 145 -20.96 -4.11 4.43
N ARG A 146 -21.87 -3.15 4.20
CA ARG A 146 -22.44 -2.30 5.26
C ARG A 146 -23.15 -3.09 6.34
N GLU A 147 -23.97 -4.07 5.96
CA GLU A 147 -24.69 -4.92 6.90
C GLU A 147 -23.72 -5.76 7.75
N ARG A 148 -22.72 -6.37 7.10
CA ARG A 148 -21.74 -7.23 7.77
C ARG A 148 -20.86 -6.45 8.73
N THR A 149 -20.37 -5.27 8.33
CA THR A 149 -19.54 -4.44 9.22
C THR A 149 -20.34 -3.87 10.38
N ALA A 150 -21.62 -3.50 10.18
CA ALA A 150 -22.49 -3.03 11.26
C ALA A 150 -22.76 -4.11 12.32
N LYS A 151 -22.95 -5.36 11.89
CA LYS A 151 -23.26 -6.51 12.77
C LYS A 151 -22.03 -7.17 13.38
N ALA A 152 -20.84 -6.97 12.82
CA ALA A 152 -19.61 -7.60 13.31
C ALA A 152 -19.30 -7.16 14.74
N ASP A 153 -18.82 -8.08 15.57
CA ASP A 153 -18.29 -7.77 16.90
C ASP A 153 -16.84 -7.27 16.83
N ARG A 154 -16.10 -7.75 15.84
CA ARG A 154 -14.70 -7.39 15.56
C ARG A 154 -14.46 -7.35 14.06
N ILE A 155 -13.67 -6.39 13.61
CA ILE A 155 -13.31 -6.18 12.22
C ILE A 155 -11.78 -6.12 12.14
N LEU A 156 -11.20 -7.00 11.33
CA LEU A 156 -9.79 -6.92 10.96
C LEU A 156 -9.70 -6.22 9.59
N TYR A 157 -9.00 -5.09 9.54
CA TYR A 157 -8.70 -4.34 8.33
C TYR A 157 -7.25 -4.61 7.95
N LEU A 158 -7.00 -5.20 6.78
CA LEU A 158 -5.65 -5.48 6.30
C LEU A 158 -5.20 -4.33 5.43
N ALA A 159 -4.25 -3.53 5.90
CA ALA A 159 -3.65 -2.46 5.12
C ALA A 159 -2.73 -3.04 4.04
N ASP A 160 -2.64 -2.34 2.91
CA ASP A 160 -1.70 -2.67 1.85
C ASP A 160 -0.56 -1.66 1.79
N ASN A 161 -0.76 -0.51 1.14
CA ASN A 161 0.31 0.44 0.82
C ASN A 161 0.32 1.71 1.69
N ALA A 162 1.50 2.31 1.85
CA ALA A 162 1.61 3.69 2.30
C ALA A 162 0.97 4.65 1.26
N GLY A 163 0.45 5.78 1.71
CA GLY A 163 -0.42 6.65 0.91
C GLY A 163 -1.87 6.16 0.88
N GLU A 164 -2.12 4.94 0.39
CA GLU A 164 -3.47 4.32 0.38
C GLU A 164 -4.11 4.34 1.78
N LEU A 165 -3.33 4.04 2.81
CA LEU A 165 -3.78 3.99 4.21
C LEU A 165 -4.45 5.30 4.69
N ALA A 166 -4.09 6.45 4.10
CA ALA A 166 -4.76 7.72 4.42
C ALA A 166 -6.22 7.75 3.91
N PHE A 167 -6.50 7.11 2.78
CA PHE A 167 -7.87 6.95 2.26
C PHE A 167 -8.63 5.85 3.00
N ASP A 168 -7.95 4.76 3.37
CA ASP A 168 -8.54 3.71 4.22
C ASP A 168 -9.07 4.28 5.54
N ARG A 169 -8.36 5.26 6.13
CA ARG A 169 -8.82 5.98 7.31
C ARG A 169 -10.24 6.51 7.14
N LEU A 170 -10.59 7.08 5.98
CA LEU A 170 -11.91 7.61 5.71
C LEU A 170 -12.99 6.53 5.78
N LEU A 171 -12.70 5.32 5.30
CA LEU A 171 -13.59 4.17 5.39
C LEU A 171 -13.67 3.65 6.82
N ILE A 172 -12.53 3.51 7.52
CA ILE A 172 -12.48 3.07 8.91
C ILE A 172 -13.32 3.97 9.81
N GLU A 173 -13.30 5.30 9.59
CA GLU A 173 -14.14 6.27 10.29
C GLU A 173 -15.66 6.03 10.09
N GLN A 174 -16.07 5.31 9.03
CA GLN A 174 -17.47 4.93 8.79
C GLN A 174 -17.85 3.57 9.40
N LEU A 175 -16.89 2.83 9.96
CA LEU A 175 -17.13 1.54 10.61
C LEU A 175 -17.50 1.74 12.09
N PRO A 176 -18.13 0.75 12.74
CA PRO A 176 -18.46 0.88 14.15
C PRO A 176 -17.22 1.15 15.03
N PRO A 177 -17.22 2.22 15.84
CA PRO A 177 -16.05 2.61 16.61
C PRO A 177 -15.67 1.54 17.64
N GLY A 178 -14.37 1.38 17.87
CA GLY A 178 -13.83 0.41 18.83
C GLY A 178 -13.89 -1.05 18.38
N LYS A 179 -14.41 -1.35 17.18
CA LYS A 179 -14.46 -2.72 16.64
C LYS A 179 -13.35 -3.03 15.63
N VAL A 180 -12.64 -2.01 15.14
CA VAL A 180 -11.66 -2.15 14.06
C VAL A 180 -10.25 -2.32 14.61
N THR A 181 -9.55 -3.33 14.11
CA THR A 181 -8.11 -3.51 14.24
C THR A 181 -7.49 -3.46 12.85
N VAL A 182 -6.52 -2.57 12.64
CA VAL A 182 -5.78 -2.44 11.39
C VAL A 182 -4.47 -3.22 11.50
N ALA A 183 -4.22 -4.13 10.55
CA ALA A 183 -2.97 -4.85 10.44
C ALA A 183 -2.11 -4.26 9.31
N VAL A 184 -0.92 -3.82 9.67
CA VAL A 184 0.15 -3.36 8.76
C VAL A 184 1.24 -4.43 8.64
N LYS A 185 2.24 -4.22 7.79
CA LYS A 185 3.39 -5.13 7.66
C LYS A 185 4.35 -4.95 8.84
N GLY A 186 4.99 -6.04 9.27
CA GLY A 186 5.95 -6.06 10.37
C GLY A 186 7.37 -5.63 10.00
N ALA A 187 7.71 -5.69 8.71
CA ALA A 187 9.01 -5.30 8.18
C ALA A 187 8.89 -4.64 6.80
N PRO A 188 9.84 -3.77 6.42
CA PRO A 188 9.83 -3.12 5.10
C PRO A 188 9.83 -4.13 3.95
N ILE A 189 8.83 -3.99 3.09
CA ILE A 189 8.71 -4.72 1.83
C ILE A 189 8.00 -3.79 0.85
N LEU A 190 8.64 -3.46 -0.26
CA LEU A 190 8.11 -2.50 -1.23
C LEU A 190 7.58 -1.21 -0.54
N ASN A 191 6.44 -0.70 -0.99
CA ASN A 191 5.71 0.43 -0.46
C ASN A 191 4.64 0.02 0.58
N ASP A 192 4.65 -1.23 1.06
CA ASP A 192 3.67 -1.69 2.04
C ASP A 192 3.72 -0.83 3.30
N ALA A 193 2.54 -0.53 3.86
CA ALA A 193 2.41 0.28 5.05
C ALA A 193 2.99 -0.44 6.28
N LEU A 194 3.75 0.30 7.08
CA LEU A 194 4.26 -0.10 8.39
C LEU A 194 3.53 0.66 9.52
N ARG A 195 3.91 0.40 10.77
CA ARG A 195 3.32 1.08 11.94
C ARG A 195 3.57 2.58 11.89
N GLU A 196 4.72 3.00 11.41
CA GLU A 196 5.10 4.40 11.22
C GLU A 196 4.21 5.10 10.18
N ASP A 197 3.81 4.38 9.13
CA ASP A 197 2.89 4.90 8.11
C ASP A 197 1.47 5.06 8.70
N ALA A 198 1.02 4.10 9.51
CA ALA A 198 -0.25 4.18 10.23
C ALA A 198 -0.29 5.33 11.25
N GLU A 199 0.84 5.60 11.92
CA GLU A 199 1.00 6.76 12.79
C GLU A 199 0.95 8.06 11.98
N ALA A 200 1.71 8.15 10.89
CA ALA A 200 1.79 9.33 10.03
C ALA A 200 0.42 9.78 9.49
N VAL A 201 -0.46 8.83 9.14
CA VAL A 201 -1.80 9.15 8.62
C VAL A 201 -2.89 9.14 9.70
N GLY A 202 -2.52 8.89 10.97
CA GLY A 202 -3.39 8.98 12.14
C GLY A 202 -4.42 7.84 12.28
N ILE A 203 -4.09 6.62 11.82
CA ILE A 203 -4.97 5.45 12.03
C ILE A 203 -5.16 5.14 13.52
N GLY A 204 -4.12 5.37 14.34
CA GLY A 204 -4.18 5.13 15.79
C GLY A 204 -5.26 5.94 16.52
N GLU A 205 -5.78 7.01 15.91
CA GLU A 205 -6.88 7.81 16.44
C GLU A 205 -8.25 7.15 16.26
N VAL A 206 -8.38 6.24 15.29
CA VAL A 206 -9.67 5.66 14.87
C VAL A 206 -9.73 4.14 15.02
N ALA A 207 -8.59 3.45 15.13
CA ALA A 207 -8.52 2.01 15.28
C ALA A 207 -7.24 1.56 16.02
N THR A 208 -7.28 0.33 16.56
CA THR A 208 -6.06 -0.31 17.09
C THR A 208 -5.17 -0.77 15.94
N VAL A 209 -3.86 -0.51 16.01
CA VAL A 209 -2.90 -0.93 14.99
C VAL A 209 -2.04 -2.11 15.48
N ILE A 210 -1.97 -3.17 14.68
CA ILE A 210 -1.09 -4.32 14.88
C ILE A 210 -0.20 -4.52 13.64
N ASP A 211 0.91 -5.22 13.81
CA ASP A 211 1.66 -5.79 12.68
C ASP A 211 1.23 -7.23 12.43
N ASN A 212 1.53 -7.74 11.24
CA ASN A 212 1.26 -9.11 10.83
C ASN A 212 2.30 -10.13 11.32
N GLY A 213 3.27 -9.72 12.14
CA GLY A 213 4.30 -10.59 12.73
C GLY A 213 5.41 -11.07 11.79
N THR A 214 5.60 -10.43 10.63
CA THR A 214 6.65 -10.78 9.65
C THR A 214 7.88 -9.89 9.73
#